data_AF-A0A521M7Z8-F1
#
_entry.id   AF-A0A521M7Z8-F1
#
_cell.length_a   1.000
_cell.length_b   1.000
_cell.length_c   1.000
_cell.angle_alpha   90.00
_cell.angle_beta   90.00
_cell.angle_gamma   90.00
#
_symmetry.space_group_name_H-M   'P 1'
#
loop_
_entity.id
_entity.type
_entity.pdbx_description
1 polymer ?
#
loop_
_entity_poly.entity_id
_entity_poly.type
_entity_poly.pdbx_seq_one_letter_code
_entity_poly.pdbx_strand_id
1 'polypeptide(L)'
;MSNGTKESMLQTWLAEQYAGVYADGRRCDELGYLQCKIILKPERFTSAHVFKEYAALVRRAAEATGIGFQHTPKSQQRPEVREVLFLDTGDYHLYNNSFICRRRIAYEDGFAIGDPEIVFKYRSDDMAKAQAIDVRPRIDGKYKIKFKLEVMPLKEKIGGLRRLLSHNVEFGLSQAPEAARIVMSSLGHMSLPELAQIFPALSAISADGPSDVSLVNQTIVEELLQDICVLDFGHHTAATANLGLWRSRGDHHAFVGEFAYQLRFAGPADISHKALQACERFFLELQQISADWVALTTTKTGAVYRLKGNPPQAHE
;
A
#
# COMPACT_ATOMS: atom_id res chain seq x y z
N MET A 1 -3.84 -41.14 -12.15
CA MET A 1 -4.52 -39.86 -12.48
C MET A 1 -3.59 -38.75 -12.04
N SER A 2 -3.01 -37.99 -12.96
CA SER A 2 -2.04 -36.94 -12.64
C SER A 2 -2.75 -35.81 -11.90
N ASN A 3 -2.55 -35.71 -10.58
CA ASN A 3 -2.78 -34.47 -9.84
C ASN A 3 -1.72 -33.46 -10.31
N GLY A 4 -1.94 -32.88 -11.50
CA GLY A 4 -1.20 -31.71 -11.93
C GLY A 4 -1.61 -30.57 -11.03
N THR A 5 -0.82 -30.32 -9.98
CA THR A 5 -0.96 -29.14 -9.13
C THR A 5 -0.89 -27.94 -10.06
N LYS A 6 -2.03 -27.30 -10.34
CA LYS A 6 -2.09 -26.10 -11.16
C LYS A 6 -1.19 -25.06 -10.51
N GLU A 7 -0.26 -24.52 -11.28
CA GLU A 7 0.61 -23.46 -10.82
C GLU A 7 -0.25 -22.27 -10.38
N SER A 8 -0.03 -21.75 -9.16
CA SER A 8 -0.77 -20.59 -8.68
C SER A 8 -0.35 -19.35 -9.46
N MET A 9 -1.26 -18.40 -9.72
CA MET A 9 -0.89 -17.16 -10.40
C MET A 9 0.12 -16.35 -9.57
N LEU A 10 0.02 -16.43 -8.24
CA LEU A 10 0.99 -15.79 -7.35
C LEU A 10 2.41 -16.30 -7.56
N GLN A 11 2.58 -17.61 -7.79
CA GLN A 11 3.88 -18.20 -8.10
C GLN A 11 4.43 -17.65 -9.42
N THR A 12 3.60 -17.63 -10.47
CA THR A 12 4.01 -17.10 -11.78
C THR A 12 4.42 -15.62 -11.69
N TRP A 13 3.64 -14.79 -10.98
CA TRP A 13 3.96 -13.37 -10.83
C TRP A 13 5.17 -13.09 -9.95
N LEU A 14 5.43 -13.91 -8.94
CA LEU A 14 6.62 -13.77 -8.09
C LEU A 14 7.90 -14.21 -8.82
N ALA A 15 7.80 -15.17 -9.74
CA ALA A 15 8.92 -15.64 -10.55
C ALA A 15 9.31 -14.67 -11.68
N GLU A 16 8.44 -13.71 -12.04
CA GLU A 16 8.74 -12.70 -13.04
C GLU A 16 9.75 -11.68 -12.48
N GLN A 17 10.99 -11.76 -12.96
CA GLN A 17 12.07 -10.88 -12.55
C GLN A 17 13.02 -10.63 -13.72
N TYR A 18 13.64 -9.46 -13.75
CA TYR A 18 14.61 -9.07 -14.77
C TYR A 18 15.95 -8.74 -14.14
N ALA A 19 17.02 -9.22 -14.77
CA ALA A 19 18.37 -8.82 -14.38
C ALA A 19 18.59 -7.36 -14.80
N GLY A 20 19.11 -6.55 -13.87
CA GLY A 20 19.36 -5.13 -14.11
C GLY A 20 20.22 -4.52 -13.02
N VAL A 21 20.81 -3.38 -13.35
CA VAL A 21 21.52 -2.53 -12.40
C VAL A 21 21.02 -1.10 -12.54
N TYR A 22 20.97 -0.38 -11.42
CA TYR A 22 20.74 1.05 -11.42
C TYR A 22 21.97 1.80 -11.98
N ALA A 23 21.82 3.12 -12.18
CA ALA A 23 22.88 3.97 -12.72
C ALA A 23 24.18 3.95 -11.88
N ASP A 24 24.10 3.64 -10.59
CA ASP A 24 25.25 3.51 -9.70
C ASP A 24 25.86 2.09 -9.64
N GLY A 25 25.40 1.18 -10.51
CA GLY A 25 25.89 -0.19 -10.62
C GLY A 25 25.33 -1.17 -9.59
N ARG A 26 24.49 -0.72 -8.64
CA ARG A 26 23.80 -1.65 -7.73
C ARG A 26 22.76 -2.45 -8.48
N ARG A 27 22.58 -3.72 -8.10
CA ARG A 27 21.52 -4.57 -8.64
C ARG A 27 20.16 -3.93 -8.36
N CYS A 28 19.25 -4.05 -9.32
CA CYS A 28 17.86 -3.67 -9.12
C CYS A 28 17.25 -4.45 -7.95
N ASP A 29 16.33 -3.81 -7.23
CA ASP A 29 15.65 -4.41 -6.09
C ASP A 29 14.81 -5.62 -6.54
N GLU A 30 14.67 -6.60 -5.65
CA GLU A 30 13.85 -7.78 -5.85
C GLU A 30 12.59 -7.70 -4.98
N LEU A 31 11.53 -8.42 -5.38
CA LEU A 31 10.34 -8.52 -4.56
C LEU A 31 10.69 -9.16 -3.21
N GLY A 32 10.34 -8.48 -2.12
CA GLY A 32 10.47 -9.00 -0.74
C GLY A 32 9.13 -9.11 0.00
N TYR A 33 8.03 -8.78 -0.70
CA TYR A 33 6.72 -8.64 -0.12
C TYR A 33 5.62 -9.07 -1.08
N LEU A 34 4.67 -9.84 -0.57
CA LEU A 34 3.38 -10.13 -1.20
C LEU A 34 2.28 -9.53 -0.30
N GLN A 35 1.56 -8.53 -0.80
CA GLN A 35 0.50 -7.85 -0.06
C GLN A 35 -0.85 -8.09 -0.72
N CYS A 36 -1.78 -8.73 -0.03
CA CYS A 36 -3.13 -8.92 -0.52
C CYS A 36 -4.05 -7.89 0.12
N LYS A 37 -4.93 -7.27 -0.68
CA LYS A 37 -5.81 -6.19 -0.23
C LYS A 37 -7.20 -6.32 -0.82
N ILE A 38 -8.21 -6.01 -0.01
CA ILE A 38 -9.60 -5.85 -0.45
C ILE A 38 -10.05 -4.46 -0.06
N ILE A 39 -10.51 -3.68 -1.04
CA ILE A 39 -11.13 -2.39 -0.79
C ILE A 39 -12.57 -2.62 -0.34
N LEU A 40 -12.98 -1.92 0.70
CA LEU A 40 -14.24 -2.11 1.39
C LEU A 40 -15.08 -0.84 1.32
N LYS A 41 -16.40 -1.05 1.25
CA LYS A 41 -17.42 0.00 1.26
C LYS A 41 -17.32 0.81 2.56
N PRO A 42 -17.08 2.13 2.50
CA PRO A 42 -16.90 2.96 3.68
C PRO A 42 -18.17 3.04 4.55
N GLU A 43 -19.36 2.84 3.98
CA GLU A 43 -20.64 2.91 4.68
C GLU A 43 -20.80 1.81 5.75
N ARG A 44 -19.97 0.76 5.70
CA ARG A 44 -19.91 -0.28 6.74
C ARG A 44 -19.23 0.21 8.02
N PHE A 45 -18.39 1.25 7.94
CA PHE A 45 -17.54 1.71 9.05
C PHE A 45 -18.22 2.78 9.89
N THR A 46 -19.30 2.41 10.58
CA THR A 46 -20.08 3.34 11.41
C THR A 46 -19.64 3.35 12.88
N SER A 47 -18.92 2.33 13.34
CA SER A 47 -18.40 2.23 14.70
C SER A 47 -17.17 1.33 14.78
N ALA A 48 -16.46 1.35 15.91
CA ALA A 48 -15.35 0.44 16.17
C ALA A 48 -15.76 -1.06 16.21
N HIS A 49 -17.06 -1.39 16.26
CA HIS A 49 -17.51 -2.78 16.21
C HIS A 49 -17.21 -3.44 14.86
N VAL A 50 -17.14 -2.64 13.78
CA VAL A 50 -16.86 -3.07 12.41
C VAL A 50 -15.58 -3.93 12.29
N PHE A 51 -14.57 -3.64 13.13
CA PHE A 51 -13.32 -4.39 13.15
C PHE A 51 -13.52 -5.83 13.62
N LYS A 52 -14.40 -6.05 14.60
CA LYS A 52 -14.76 -7.39 15.09
C LYS A 52 -15.64 -8.14 14.10
N GLU A 53 -16.59 -7.44 13.48
CA GLU A 53 -17.46 -8.01 12.44
C GLU A 53 -16.64 -8.52 11.25
N TYR A 54 -15.75 -7.68 10.72
CA TYR A 54 -14.92 -8.10 9.59
C TYR A 54 -13.92 -9.20 9.98
N ALA A 55 -13.37 -9.16 11.20
CA ALA A 55 -12.52 -10.24 11.70
C ALA A 55 -13.25 -11.60 11.75
N ALA A 56 -14.56 -11.62 12.03
CA ALA A 56 -15.36 -12.84 11.98
C ALA A 56 -15.51 -13.38 10.55
N LEU A 57 -15.63 -12.50 9.54
CA LEU A 57 -15.64 -12.91 8.13
C LEU A 57 -14.28 -13.49 7.71
N VAL A 58 -13.19 -12.85 8.13
CA VAL A 58 -11.82 -13.34 7.91
C VAL A 58 -11.61 -14.71 8.55
N ARG A 59 -12.10 -14.92 9.77
CA ARG A 59 -12.05 -16.23 10.45
C ARG A 59 -12.79 -17.31 9.67
N ARG A 60 -14.02 -17.01 9.19
CA ARG A 60 -14.80 -17.95 8.38
C ARG A 60 -14.07 -18.34 7.09
N ALA A 61 -13.43 -17.37 6.41
CA ALA A 61 -12.61 -17.65 5.22
C ALA A 61 -11.39 -18.51 5.55
N ALA A 62 -10.76 -18.27 6.70
CA ALA A 62 -9.63 -19.06 7.16
C ALA A 62 -10.05 -20.52 7.44
N GLU A 63 -11.16 -20.72 8.16
CA GLU A 63 -11.76 -22.04 8.43
C GLU A 63 -12.09 -22.80 7.13
N ALA A 64 -12.73 -22.13 6.16
CA ALA A 64 -13.10 -22.72 4.87
C ALA A 64 -11.90 -23.14 4.02
N THR A 65 -10.72 -22.53 4.24
CA THR A 65 -9.53 -22.75 3.41
C THR A 65 -8.39 -23.43 4.14
N GLY A 66 -8.57 -23.78 5.42
CA GLY A 66 -7.58 -24.43 6.27
C GLY A 66 -6.42 -23.52 6.68
N ILE A 67 -6.60 -22.21 6.67
CA ILE A 67 -5.62 -21.23 7.13
C ILE A 67 -5.73 -21.07 8.65
N GLY A 68 -4.59 -21.03 9.34
CA GLY A 68 -4.58 -20.75 10.77
C GLY A 68 -5.02 -19.31 11.04
N PHE A 69 -5.87 -19.11 12.04
CA PHE A 69 -6.36 -17.79 12.45
C PHE A 69 -6.15 -17.59 13.94
N GLN A 70 -5.53 -16.47 14.31
CA GLN A 70 -5.36 -16.09 15.72
C GLN A 70 -5.61 -14.59 15.88
N HIS A 71 -6.35 -14.19 16.91
CA HIS A 71 -6.50 -12.77 17.22
C HIS A 71 -5.16 -12.16 17.65
N THR A 72 -4.89 -10.93 17.22
CA THR A 72 -3.77 -10.16 17.77
C THR A 72 -4.16 -9.56 19.12
N PRO A 73 -3.20 -9.22 20.00
CA PRO A 73 -3.49 -8.42 21.20
C PRO A 73 -4.15 -7.08 20.86
N LYS A 74 -3.76 -6.47 19.73
CA LYS A 74 -4.32 -5.20 19.25
C LYS A 74 -5.78 -5.27 18.83
N SER A 75 -6.32 -6.45 18.53
CA SER A 75 -7.73 -6.64 18.15
C SER A 75 -8.73 -6.26 19.26
N GLN A 76 -8.26 -6.16 20.52
CA GLN A 76 -9.07 -5.72 21.66
C GLN A 76 -8.82 -4.27 22.06
N GLN A 77 -7.91 -3.58 21.37
CA GLN A 77 -7.55 -2.18 21.65
C GLN A 77 -8.38 -1.22 20.79
N ARG A 78 -8.23 0.09 21.02
CA ARG A 78 -8.75 1.10 20.10
C ARG A 78 -7.94 1.06 18.80
N PRO A 79 -8.56 1.37 17.64
CA PRO A 79 -7.81 1.55 16.40
C PRO A 79 -6.73 2.62 16.57
N GLU A 80 -5.56 2.37 16.00
CA GLU A 80 -4.50 3.38 15.88
C GLU A 80 -4.96 4.48 14.93
N VAL A 81 -4.53 5.71 15.22
CA VAL A 81 -4.85 6.87 14.39
C VAL A 81 -3.59 7.37 13.70
N ARG A 82 -3.69 7.67 12.41
CA ARG A 82 -2.61 8.32 11.65
C ARG A 82 -3.16 9.41 10.75
N GLU A 83 -2.42 10.50 10.61
CA GLU A 83 -2.62 11.40 9.48
C GLU A 83 -1.82 10.92 8.28
N VAL A 84 -2.42 11.03 7.10
CA VAL A 84 -1.77 10.81 5.82
C VAL A 84 -2.00 12.03 4.95
N LEU A 85 -0.92 12.72 4.61
CA LEU A 85 -0.92 13.88 3.74
C LEU A 85 -0.36 13.47 2.39
N PHE A 86 -1.19 13.47 1.35
CA PHE A 86 -0.77 13.19 -0.01
C PHE A 86 -0.27 14.47 -0.67
N LEU A 87 0.87 14.38 -1.33
CA LEU A 87 1.54 15.51 -1.96
C LEU A 87 1.61 15.28 -3.47
N ASP A 88 1.13 16.25 -4.23
CA ASP A 88 1.22 16.29 -5.69
C ASP A 88 1.12 17.74 -6.18
N THR A 89 1.41 17.94 -7.45
CA THR A 89 1.16 19.20 -8.15
C THR A 89 -0.34 19.45 -8.38
N GLY A 90 -0.70 20.68 -8.76
CA GLY A 90 -2.08 21.05 -9.08
C GLY A 90 -2.73 20.19 -10.19
N ASP A 91 -1.91 19.70 -11.13
CA ASP A 91 -2.35 18.86 -12.25
C ASP A 91 -2.05 17.36 -12.04
N TYR A 92 -1.71 16.96 -10.82
CA TYR A 92 -1.45 15.58 -10.42
C TYR A 92 -0.31 14.89 -11.20
N HIS A 93 0.74 15.62 -11.56
CA HIS A 93 1.89 15.11 -12.29
C HIS A 93 2.50 13.84 -11.68
N LEU A 94 2.63 13.74 -10.35
CA LEU A 94 3.17 12.52 -9.74
C LEU A 94 2.24 11.35 -10.01
N TYR A 95 0.96 11.49 -9.66
CA TYR A 95 -0.01 10.41 -9.78
C TYR A 95 -0.26 9.97 -11.23
N ASN A 96 -0.32 10.91 -12.17
CA ASN A 96 -0.45 10.63 -13.60
C ASN A 96 0.78 9.91 -14.17
N ASN A 97 1.94 10.02 -13.51
CA ASN A 97 3.16 9.28 -13.84
C ASN A 97 3.43 8.12 -12.87
N SER A 98 2.38 7.63 -12.19
CA SER A 98 2.39 6.49 -11.28
C SER A 98 3.24 6.64 -10.01
N PHE A 99 3.62 7.86 -9.66
CA PHE A 99 4.28 8.19 -8.41
C PHE A 99 3.29 8.63 -7.33
N ILE A 100 3.62 8.38 -6.07
CA ILE A 100 2.89 8.88 -4.91
C ILE A 100 3.90 9.33 -3.90
N CYS A 101 3.78 10.58 -3.47
CA CYS A 101 4.48 11.09 -2.29
C CYS A 101 3.46 11.33 -1.18
N ARG A 102 3.79 10.90 0.04
CA ARG A 102 2.96 11.17 1.21
C ARG A 102 3.76 11.26 2.49
N ARG A 103 3.27 12.07 3.42
CA ARG A 103 3.72 12.12 4.81
C ARG A 103 2.74 11.38 5.71
N ARG A 104 3.25 10.58 6.64
CA ARG A 104 2.47 9.88 7.67
C ARG A 104 2.85 10.36 9.06
N ILE A 105 1.87 10.65 9.90
CA ILE A 105 2.08 11.06 11.29
C ILE A 105 1.23 10.16 12.18
N ALA A 106 1.84 9.47 13.14
CA ALA A 106 1.12 8.62 14.09
C ALA A 106 0.59 9.43 15.27
N TYR A 107 -0.55 9.03 15.81
CA TYR A 107 -1.16 9.66 16.97
C TYR A 107 -1.48 8.63 18.05
N GLU A 108 -1.27 9.02 19.30
CA GLU A 108 -1.69 8.31 20.50
C GLU A 108 -2.37 9.30 21.44
N ASP A 109 -3.58 8.98 21.87
CA ASP A 109 -4.43 9.84 22.72
C ASP A 109 -4.55 11.31 22.25
N GLY A 110 -4.53 11.52 20.93
CA GLY A 110 -4.64 12.83 20.30
C GLY A 110 -3.33 13.59 20.14
N PHE A 111 -2.21 13.06 20.66
CA PHE A 111 -0.88 13.64 20.51
C PHE A 111 -0.13 12.99 19.35
N ALA A 112 0.56 13.79 18.54
CA ALA A 112 1.45 13.25 17.53
C ALA A 112 2.63 12.53 18.22
N ILE A 113 2.92 11.32 17.77
CA ILE A 113 3.96 10.47 18.34
C ILE A 113 4.91 9.96 17.26
N GLY A 114 6.13 9.62 17.71
CA GLY A 114 7.16 9.10 16.83
C GLY A 114 7.68 10.13 15.83
N ASP A 115 8.46 9.65 14.88
CA ASP A 115 9.00 10.46 13.79
C ASP A 115 8.03 10.42 12.60
N PRO A 116 7.56 11.58 12.09
CA PRO A 116 6.79 11.59 10.85
C PRO A 116 7.57 10.91 9.72
N GLU A 117 6.87 10.12 8.93
CA GLU A 117 7.49 9.29 7.90
C GLU A 117 7.12 9.80 6.50
N ILE A 118 8.12 9.96 5.65
CA ILE A 118 7.93 10.17 4.22
C ILE A 118 7.89 8.81 3.52
N VAL A 119 6.88 8.63 2.68
CA VAL A 119 6.74 7.46 1.82
C VAL A 119 6.63 7.93 0.39
N PHE A 120 7.60 7.51 -0.42
CA PHE A 120 7.61 7.70 -1.86
C PHE A 120 7.45 6.36 -2.56
N LYS A 121 6.54 6.28 -3.52
CA LYS A 121 6.11 5.03 -4.15
C LYS A 121 6.00 5.23 -5.65
N TYR A 122 6.52 4.29 -6.42
CA TYR A 122 6.18 4.08 -7.82
C TYR A 122 5.26 2.85 -7.95
N ARG A 123 4.28 2.90 -8.86
CA ARG A 123 3.36 1.80 -9.14
C ARG A 123 3.30 1.46 -10.62
N SER A 124 3.19 0.18 -10.94
CA SER A 124 3.05 -0.30 -12.33
C SER A 124 2.52 -1.73 -12.31
N ASP A 125 1.82 -2.18 -13.34
CA ASP A 125 1.49 -3.60 -13.56
C ASP A 125 2.59 -4.36 -14.34
N ASP A 126 3.51 -3.60 -14.96
CA ASP A 126 4.70 -4.04 -15.68
C ASP A 126 5.89 -4.18 -14.71
N MET A 127 6.43 -5.40 -14.61
CA MET A 127 7.55 -5.75 -13.74
C MET A 127 8.87 -5.13 -14.19
N ALA A 128 9.18 -5.15 -15.48
CA ALA A 128 10.42 -4.59 -15.98
C ALA A 128 10.48 -3.09 -15.67
N LYS A 129 9.38 -2.36 -15.89
CA LYS A 129 9.28 -0.94 -15.54
C LYS A 129 9.40 -0.71 -14.04
N ALA A 130 8.62 -1.43 -13.22
CA ALA A 130 8.63 -1.24 -11.77
C ALA A 130 10.01 -1.50 -11.14
N GLN A 131 10.72 -2.51 -11.63
CA GLN A 131 12.04 -2.91 -11.17
C GLN A 131 13.15 -1.96 -11.64
N ALA A 132 13.01 -1.36 -12.84
CA ALA A 132 13.99 -0.42 -13.38
C ALA A 132 13.95 0.96 -12.71
N ILE A 133 12.83 1.34 -12.09
CA ILE A 133 12.71 2.64 -11.40
C ILE A 133 13.47 2.60 -10.07
N ASP A 134 14.53 3.42 -9.99
CA ASP A 134 15.28 3.64 -8.77
C ASP A 134 14.56 4.64 -7.85
N VAL A 135 13.87 4.12 -6.83
CA VAL A 135 13.13 4.95 -5.87
C VAL A 135 14.01 5.49 -4.73
N ARG A 136 15.32 5.23 -4.73
CA ARG A 136 16.21 5.65 -3.64
C ARG A 136 16.29 7.18 -3.55
N PRO A 137 16.10 7.76 -2.36
CA PRO A 137 16.18 9.19 -2.17
C PRO A 137 17.65 9.62 -2.02
N ARG A 138 17.96 10.85 -2.44
CA ARG A 138 19.25 11.51 -2.19
C ARG A 138 19.21 12.18 -0.82
N ILE A 139 19.40 11.39 0.22
CA ILE A 139 19.43 11.84 1.61
C ILE A 139 20.61 11.21 2.34
N ASP A 140 21.18 11.93 3.31
CA ASP A 140 22.29 11.43 4.12
C ASP A 140 21.85 10.37 5.15
N GLY A 141 20.54 10.30 5.42
CA GLY A 141 19.91 9.43 6.40
C GLY A 141 19.62 8.01 5.92
N LYS A 142 19.18 7.16 6.86
CA LYS A 142 18.73 5.81 6.53
C LYS A 142 17.33 5.84 5.92
N TYR A 143 17.12 4.99 4.93
CA TYR A 143 15.82 4.72 4.34
C TYR A 143 15.63 3.21 4.16
N LYS A 144 14.39 2.81 3.93
CA LYS A 144 14.01 1.41 3.71
C LYS A 144 13.29 1.26 2.38
N ILE A 145 13.83 0.39 1.52
CA ILE A 145 13.18 -0.02 0.28
C ILE A 145 12.18 -1.15 0.55
N LYS A 146 11.02 -1.08 -0.10
CA LYS A 146 10.04 -2.16 -0.14
C LYS A 146 9.51 -2.32 -1.55
N PHE A 147 9.96 -3.36 -2.24
CA PHE A 147 9.38 -3.76 -3.52
C PHE A 147 8.35 -4.88 -3.32
N LYS A 148 7.10 -4.61 -3.71
CA LYS A 148 5.96 -5.45 -3.37
C LYS A 148 5.14 -5.85 -4.58
N LEU A 149 4.66 -7.09 -4.56
CA LEU A 149 3.53 -7.54 -5.35
C LEU A 149 2.25 -7.29 -4.55
N GLU A 150 1.43 -6.34 -5.00
CA GLU A 150 0.12 -6.03 -4.41
C GLU A 150 -0.98 -6.76 -5.20
N VAL A 151 -1.74 -7.61 -4.52
CA VAL A 151 -2.82 -8.42 -5.10
C VAL A 151 -4.17 -7.89 -4.65
N MET A 152 -5.09 -7.75 -5.61
CA MET A 152 -6.43 -7.20 -5.39
C MET A 152 -7.48 -8.01 -6.15
N PRO A 153 -8.78 -7.88 -5.83
CA PRO A 153 -9.85 -8.37 -6.70
C PRO A 153 -9.76 -7.74 -8.10
N LEU A 154 -10.36 -8.40 -9.09
CA LEU A 154 -10.52 -7.81 -10.42
C LEU A 154 -11.27 -6.48 -10.33
N LYS A 155 -11.06 -5.59 -11.30
CA LYS A 155 -11.59 -4.22 -11.26
C LYS A 155 -13.12 -4.18 -11.15
N GLU A 156 -13.81 -5.09 -11.83
CA GLU A 156 -15.27 -5.05 -12.00
C GLU A 156 -16.00 -6.25 -11.38
N LYS A 157 -15.28 -7.23 -10.82
CA LYS A 157 -15.89 -8.41 -10.20
C LYS A 157 -15.01 -9.07 -9.14
N ILE A 158 -15.64 -9.79 -8.23
CA ILE A 158 -14.97 -10.72 -7.31
C ILE A 158 -14.67 -12.06 -7.98
N GLY A 159 -13.95 -12.94 -7.29
CA GLY A 159 -13.63 -14.29 -7.74
C GLY A 159 -12.42 -14.36 -8.68
N GLY A 160 -11.56 -13.35 -8.64
CA GLY A 160 -10.33 -13.32 -9.43
C GLY A 160 -9.28 -12.41 -8.81
N LEU A 161 -8.11 -12.36 -9.45
CA LEU A 161 -6.96 -11.61 -8.99
C LEU A 161 -6.49 -10.65 -10.09
N ARG A 162 -6.07 -9.46 -9.67
CA ARG A 162 -5.17 -8.61 -10.44
C ARG A 162 -3.97 -8.25 -9.58
N ARG A 163 -2.90 -7.81 -10.23
CA ARG A 163 -1.69 -7.34 -9.56
C ARG A 163 -1.44 -5.86 -9.81
N LEU A 164 -0.77 -5.24 -8.86
CA LEU A 164 0.04 -4.04 -9.07
C LEU A 164 1.38 -4.28 -8.39
N LEU A 165 2.44 -3.77 -8.98
CA LEU A 165 3.75 -3.71 -8.37
C LEU A 165 3.93 -2.37 -7.70
N SER A 166 4.56 -2.38 -6.54
CA SER A 166 4.77 -1.20 -5.74
C SER A 166 6.22 -1.14 -5.28
N HIS A 167 6.97 -0.23 -5.86
CA HIS A 167 8.36 0.02 -5.49
C HIS A 167 8.40 1.25 -4.59
N ASN A 168 8.74 1.04 -3.31
CA ASN A 168 8.62 2.07 -2.29
C ASN A 168 9.96 2.36 -1.65
N VAL A 169 10.12 3.61 -1.22
CA VAL A 169 11.04 3.98 -0.16
C VAL A 169 10.28 4.65 0.99
N GLU A 170 10.69 4.35 2.22
CA GLU A 170 10.21 5.00 3.43
C GLU A 170 11.38 5.45 4.31
N PHE A 171 11.26 6.64 4.92
CA PHE A 171 12.21 7.16 5.89
C PHE A 171 11.54 8.16 6.83
N GLY A 172 12.05 8.24 8.05
CA GLY A 172 11.61 9.23 9.04
C GLY A 172 12.24 10.60 8.77
N LEU A 173 11.50 11.68 9.06
CA LEU A 173 12.00 13.05 8.89
C LEU A 173 13.26 13.32 9.70
N SER A 174 13.39 12.73 10.90
CA SER A 174 14.57 12.88 11.75
C SER A 174 15.87 12.34 11.14
N GLN A 175 15.78 11.47 10.13
CA GLN A 175 16.95 10.91 9.45
C GLN A 175 17.67 11.93 8.56
N ALA A 176 16.99 13.00 8.17
CA ALA A 176 17.61 14.07 7.42
C ALA A 176 18.44 14.99 8.35
N PRO A 177 19.60 15.51 7.91
CA PRO A 177 20.29 16.59 8.60
C PRO A 177 19.36 17.79 8.83
N GLU A 178 19.60 18.62 9.85
CA GLU A 178 18.65 19.69 10.25
C GLU A 178 18.25 20.63 9.11
N ALA A 179 19.19 21.04 8.25
CA ALA A 179 18.90 21.83 7.05
C ALA A 179 17.96 21.09 6.08
N ALA A 180 18.15 19.79 5.89
CA ALA A 180 17.29 18.95 5.06
C ALA A 180 15.94 18.63 5.75
N ARG A 181 15.83 18.69 7.08
CA ARG A 181 14.54 18.55 7.79
C ARG A 181 13.61 19.72 7.51
N ILE A 182 14.12 20.96 7.51
CA ILE A 182 13.33 22.15 7.18
C ILE A 182 12.78 22.04 5.75
N VAL A 183 13.65 21.59 4.83
CA VAL A 183 13.32 21.31 3.44
C VAL A 183 12.25 20.21 3.36
N MET A 184 12.40 19.10 4.09
CA MET A 184 11.42 18.00 4.07
C MET A 184 10.11 18.28 4.82
N SER A 185 10.12 19.14 5.85
CA SER A 185 8.88 19.62 6.47
C SER A 185 8.08 20.50 5.52
N SER A 186 8.76 21.06 4.52
CA SER A 186 8.22 21.95 3.48
C SER A 186 7.96 21.25 2.15
N LEU A 187 7.92 19.90 2.09
CA LEU A 187 7.64 19.15 0.84
C LEU A 187 6.36 19.64 0.13
N GLY A 188 5.34 20.09 0.89
CA GLY A 188 4.11 20.67 0.36
C GLY A 188 4.21 22.14 -0.09
N HIS A 189 5.42 22.68 -0.18
CA HIS A 189 5.74 24.02 -0.69
C HIS A 189 6.89 24.00 -1.70
N MET A 190 7.34 22.80 -2.11
CA MET A 190 8.36 22.63 -3.15
C MET A 190 7.73 22.62 -4.53
N SER A 191 8.52 22.96 -5.53
CA SER A 191 8.24 22.61 -6.92
C SER A 191 8.66 21.17 -7.24
N LEU A 192 8.10 20.60 -8.31
CA LEU A 192 8.47 19.28 -8.82
C LEU A 192 9.98 19.14 -9.11
N PRO A 193 10.67 20.14 -9.73
CA PRO A 193 12.11 20.09 -9.91
C PRO A 193 12.90 19.99 -8.60
N GLU A 194 12.47 20.70 -7.54
CA GLU A 194 13.11 20.60 -6.22
C GLU A 194 12.86 19.23 -5.60
N LEU A 195 11.64 18.70 -5.71
CA LEU A 195 11.32 17.35 -5.25
C LEU A 195 12.15 16.29 -5.98
N ALA A 196 12.45 16.48 -7.27
CA ALA A 196 13.31 15.61 -8.06
C ALA A 196 14.78 15.61 -7.60
N GLN A 197 15.25 16.66 -6.91
CA GLN A 197 16.56 16.65 -6.28
C GLN A 197 16.63 15.63 -5.12
N ILE A 198 15.50 15.42 -4.42
CA ILE A 198 15.37 14.42 -3.35
C ILE A 198 15.06 13.05 -3.94
N PHE A 199 14.16 12.96 -4.91
CA PHE A 199 13.72 11.71 -5.54
C PHE A 199 14.07 11.73 -7.04
N PRO A 200 15.28 11.27 -7.43
CA PRO A 200 15.77 11.41 -8.80
C PRO A 200 14.86 10.82 -9.88
N ALA A 201 14.10 9.77 -9.55
CA ALA A 201 13.12 9.16 -10.45
C ALA A 201 12.10 10.15 -11.02
N LEU A 202 11.82 11.25 -10.31
CA LEU A 202 10.89 12.29 -10.77
C LEU A 202 11.45 13.15 -11.90
N SER A 203 12.75 13.10 -12.17
CA SER A 203 13.38 13.87 -13.26
C SER A 203 12.90 13.43 -14.65
N ALA A 204 12.27 12.25 -14.75
CA ALA A 204 11.65 11.76 -15.99
C ALA A 204 10.27 12.39 -16.26
N ILE A 205 9.67 13.06 -15.29
CA ILE A 205 8.37 13.71 -15.46
C ILE A 205 8.58 15.06 -16.14
N SER A 206 8.02 15.21 -17.34
CA SER A 206 7.82 16.53 -17.93
C SER A 206 6.61 17.18 -17.28
N ALA A 207 6.78 18.36 -16.71
CA ALA A 207 5.67 19.15 -16.19
C ALA A 207 5.39 20.32 -17.11
N ASP A 208 4.25 20.26 -17.79
CA ASP A 208 3.61 21.42 -18.39
C ASP A 208 2.58 21.93 -17.35
N GLY A 209 2.57 23.23 -17.05
CA GLY A 209 1.62 23.80 -16.07
C GLY A 209 2.19 23.91 -14.64
N PRO A 210 1.34 23.93 -13.60
CA PRO A 210 1.76 24.16 -12.21
C PRO A 210 2.72 23.06 -11.74
N SER A 211 3.90 23.48 -11.32
CA SER A 211 4.93 22.58 -10.78
C SER A 211 4.95 22.57 -9.25
N ASP A 212 4.25 23.48 -8.59
CA ASP A 212 4.19 23.55 -7.13
C ASP A 212 3.43 22.35 -6.55
N VAL A 213 4.10 21.63 -5.66
CA VAL A 213 3.59 20.50 -4.90
C VAL A 213 2.83 21.05 -3.70
N SER A 214 1.62 20.53 -3.48
CA SER A 214 0.77 20.88 -2.35
C SER A 214 -0.06 19.68 -1.89
N LEU A 215 -0.90 19.89 -0.87
CA LEU A 215 -1.80 18.87 -0.37
C LEU A 215 -2.85 18.52 -1.43
N VAL A 216 -2.90 17.25 -1.84
CA VAL A 216 -3.90 16.74 -2.79
C VAL A 216 -5.30 17.06 -2.27
N ASN A 217 -6.09 17.75 -3.10
CA ASN A 217 -7.47 18.16 -2.80
C ASN A 217 -7.61 18.99 -1.51
N GLN A 218 -6.53 19.58 -0.98
CA GLN A 218 -6.51 20.30 0.30
C GLN A 218 -7.11 19.45 1.44
N THR A 219 -6.87 18.13 1.41
CA THR A 219 -7.47 17.18 2.35
C THR A 219 -6.39 16.42 3.13
N ILE A 220 -6.48 16.48 4.46
CA ILE A 220 -5.74 15.58 5.35
C ILE A 220 -6.60 14.33 5.54
N VAL A 221 -6.00 13.16 5.28
CA VAL A 221 -6.64 11.87 5.51
C VAL A 221 -6.34 11.42 6.93
N GLU A 222 -7.37 11.04 7.68
CA GLU A 222 -7.23 10.31 8.92
C GLU A 222 -7.43 8.81 8.65
N GLU A 223 -6.41 8.02 8.97
CA GLU A 223 -6.45 6.57 8.94
C GLU A 223 -6.72 6.02 10.34
N LEU A 224 -7.83 5.30 10.49
CA LEU A 224 -8.09 4.44 11.65
C LEU A 224 -7.65 3.02 11.27
N LEU A 225 -6.68 2.44 11.95
CA LEU A 225 -6.09 1.15 11.61
C LEU A 225 -6.08 0.20 12.81
N GLN A 226 -6.47 -1.05 12.60
CA GLN A 226 -6.36 -2.08 13.63
C GLN A 226 -5.84 -3.39 13.04
N ASP A 227 -4.83 -3.95 13.68
CA ASP A 227 -4.43 -5.33 13.45
C ASP A 227 -5.49 -6.25 14.06
N ILE A 228 -6.16 -7.07 13.25
CA ILE A 228 -7.33 -7.86 13.69
C ILE A 228 -6.99 -9.34 13.92
N CYS A 229 -6.04 -9.90 13.17
CA CYS A 229 -5.61 -11.28 13.33
C CYS A 229 -4.20 -11.54 12.74
N VAL A 230 -3.64 -12.69 13.06
CA VAL A 230 -2.53 -13.32 12.35
C VAL A 230 -3.12 -14.48 11.54
N LEU A 231 -2.77 -14.53 10.26
CA LEU A 231 -3.08 -15.61 9.33
C LEU A 231 -1.83 -16.47 9.15
N ASP A 232 -1.95 -17.77 9.39
CA ASP A 232 -0.86 -18.76 9.21
C ASP A 232 -1.14 -19.62 7.98
N PHE A 233 -0.29 -19.47 6.96
CA PHE A 233 -0.35 -20.19 5.69
C PHE A 233 0.51 -21.46 5.67
N GLY A 234 1.04 -21.86 6.83
CA GLY A 234 1.96 -22.99 6.99
C GLY A 234 3.39 -22.66 6.56
N HIS A 235 4.32 -23.61 6.74
CA HIS A 235 5.72 -23.48 6.32
C HIS A 235 6.39 -22.17 6.79
N HIS A 236 6.21 -21.80 8.07
CA HIS A 236 6.73 -20.57 8.66
C HIS A 236 6.29 -19.28 7.95
N THR A 237 5.19 -19.33 7.20
CA THR A 237 4.66 -18.22 6.42
C THR A 237 3.38 -17.70 7.08
N ALA A 238 3.50 -16.58 7.79
CA ALA A 238 2.36 -15.93 8.44
C ALA A 238 2.32 -14.43 8.15
N ALA A 239 1.12 -13.84 8.22
CA ALA A 239 0.93 -12.40 8.11
C ALA A 239 -0.02 -11.86 9.17
N THR A 240 0.35 -10.74 9.78
CA THR A 240 -0.62 -9.89 10.46
C THR A 240 -1.55 -9.26 9.42
N ALA A 241 -2.85 -9.43 9.63
CA ALA A 241 -3.90 -8.80 8.85
C ALA A 241 -4.47 -7.60 9.61
N ASN A 242 -4.68 -6.51 8.90
CA ASN A 242 -5.26 -5.29 9.43
C ASN A 242 -6.52 -4.90 8.64
N LEU A 243 -7.37 -4.16 9.33
CA LEU A 243 -8.49 -3.44 8.75
C LEU A 243 -8.23 -1.95 8.98
N GLY A 244 -8.52 -1.14 7.97
CA GLY A 244 -8.36 0.30 8.05
C GLY A 244 -9.54 1.06 7.44
N LEU A 245 -9.82 2.24 7.98
CA LEU A 245 -10.73 3.22 7.42
C LEU A 245 -9.95 4.49 7.10
N TRP A 246 -10.14 5.05 5.91
CA TRP A 246 -9.77 6.43 5.60
C TRP A 246 -11.00 7.32 5.57
N ARG A 247 -10.88 8.44 6.27
CA ARG A 247 -11.85 9.53 6.30
C ARG A 247 -11.13 10.88 6.21
N SER A 248 -11.81 11.92 5.78
CA SER A 248 -11.27 13.28 5.85
C SER A 248 -11.20 13.72 7.30
N ARG A 249 -10.08 14.31 7.73
CA ARG A 249 -9.89 14.70 9.13
C ARG A 249 -10.82 15.83 9.58
N GLY A 250 -11.15 16.76 8.68
CA GLY A 250 -11.90 17.97 9.02
C GLY A 250 -13.40 17.74 9.26
N ASP A 251 -14.05 16.89 8.47
CA ASP A 251 -15.50 16.62 8.52
C ASP A 251 -15.82 15.15 8.85
N HIS A 252 -14.79 14.31 9.04
CA HIS A 252 -14.90 12.87 9.32
C HIS A 252 -15.65 12.05 8.26
N HIS A 253 -15.80 12.56 7.03
CA HIS A 253 -16.44 11.83 5.95
C HIS A 253 -15.61 10.61 5.54
N ALA A 254 -16.16 9.42 5.79
CA ALA A 254 -15.57 8.13 5.43
C ALA A 254 -15.67 7.91 3.92
N PHE A 255 -14.56 7.58 3.26
CA PHE A 255 -14.54 7.41 1.81
C PHE A 255 -13.87 6.10 1.33
N VAL A 256 -13.09 5.40 2.16
CA VAL A 256 -12.61 4.06 1.79
C VAL A 256 -12.23 3.21 3.00
N GLY A 257 -12.73 1.97 3.04
CA GLY A 257 -12.23 0.92 3.91
C GLY A 257 -11.21 0.03 3.19
N GLU A 258 -10.31 -0.62 3.94
CA GLU A 258 -9.33 -1.55 3.39
C GLU A 258 -9.07 -2.68 4.37
N PHE A 259 -9.16 -3.92 3.90
CA PHE A 259 -8.55 -5.07 4.57
C PHE A 259 -7.25 -5.42 3.87
N ALA A 260 -6.17 -5.67 4.62
CA ALA A 260 -4.90 -6.07 4.04
C ALA A 260 -4.12 -7.03 4.93
N TYR A 261 -3.34 -7.91 4.31
CA TYR A 261 -2.30 -8.70 4.97
C TYR A 261 -1.08 -8.79 4.06
N GLN A 262 0.11 -8.99 4.66
CA GLN A 262 1.37 -8.94 3.92
C GLN A 262 2.33 -10.03 4.37
N LEU A 263 2.68 -10.92 3.45
CA LEU A 263 3.77 -11.88 3.61
C LEU A 263 5.10 -11.18 3.33
N ARG A 264 6.13 -11.57 4.08
CA ARG A 264 7.50 -11.05 3.97
C ARG A 264 8.45 -12.21 3.72
N PHE A 265 9.40 -12.03 2.82
CA PHE A 265 10.40 -13.01 2.44
C PHE A 265 11.69 -12.28 2.04
N ALA A 266 12.84 -12.96 2.06
CA ALA A 266 14.11 -12.32 1.70
C ALA A 266 14.26 -12.20 0.17
N GLY A 267 13.76 -13.18 -0.59
CA GLY A 267 13.52 -13.09 -2.02
C GLY A 267 12.39 -14.03 -2.48
N PRO A 268 11.96 -13.95 -3.75
CA PRO A 268 10.79 -14.70 -4.23
C PRO A 268 10.94 -16.22 -4.17
N ALA A 269 12.17 -16.73 -4.15
CA ALA A 269 12.44 -18.16 -4.01
C ALA A 269 12.25 -18.69 -2.57
N ASP A 270 12.16 -17.80 -1.57
CA ASP A 270 12.09 -18.21 -0.15
C ASP A 270 10.68 -18.54 0.32
N ILE A 271 9.65 -18.29 -0.50
CA ILE A 271 8.26 -18.59 -0.17
C ILE A 271 7.82 -19.89 -0.83
N SER A 272 7.27 -20.81 -0.03
CA SER A 272 6.87 -22.12 -0.55
C SER A 272 5.66 -22.02 -1.48
N HIS A 273 5.66 -22.84 -2.54
CA HIS A 273 4.55 -22.89 -3.50
C HIS A 273 3.22 -23.28 -2.83
N LYS A 274 3.27 -24.13 -1.79
CA LYS A 274 2.10 -24.50 -0.98
C LYS A 274 1.52 -23.30 -0.24
N ALA A 275 2.36 -22.46 0.35
CA ALA A 275 1.91 -21.24 1.03
C ALA A 275 1.30 -20.24 0.04
N LEU A 276 1.87 -20.11 -1.18
CA LEU A 276 1.30 -19.27 -2.24
C LEU A 276 -0.08 -19.76 -2.70
N GLN A 277 -0.23 -21.06 -2.93
CA GLN A 277 -1.53 -21.66 -3.25
C GLN A 277 -2.56 -21.47 -2.12
N ALA A 278 -2.13 -21.62 -0.87
CA ALA A 278 -2.98 -21.40 0.29
C ALA A 278 -3.41 -19.93 0.41
N CYS A 279 -2.48 -18.99 0.18
CA CYS A 279 -2.73 -17.56 0.15
C CYS A 279 -3.73 -17.17 -0.95
N GLU A 280 -3.54 -17.70 -2.16
CA GLU A 280 -4.43 -17.47 -3.29
C GLU A 280 -5.85 -17.97 -3.01
N ARG A 281 -5.98 -19.22 -2.52
CA ARG A 281 -7.28 -19.81 -2.18
C ARG A 281 -8.00 -19.02 -1.09
N PHE A 282 -7.29 -18.67 -0.02
CA PHE A 282 -7.84 -17.84 1.06
C PHE A 282 -8.33 -16.49 0.55
N PHE A 283 -7.53 -15.82 -0.29
CA PHE A 283 -7.89 -14.52 -0.81
C PHE A 283 -9.14 -14.56 -1.68
N LEU A 284 -9.28 -15.59 -2.54
CA LEU A 284 -10.47 -15.79 -3.36
C LEU A 284 -11.70 -16.12 -2.52
N GLU A 285 -11.57 -16.97 -1.51
CA GLU A 285 -12.68 -17.32 -0.60
C GLU A 285 -13.14 -16.11 0.21
N LEU A 286 -12.20 -15.30 0.71
CA LEU A 286 -12.54 -14.09 1.44
C LEU A 286 -13.35 -13.11 0.59
N GLN A 287 -13.03 -12.96 -0.70
CA GLN A 287 -13.83 -12.13 -1.60
C GLN A 287 -15.29 -12.59 -1.68
N GLN A 288 -15.55 -13.90 -1.64
CA GLN A 288 -16.90 -14.45 -1.67
C GLN A 288 -17.61 -14.24 -0.33
N ILE A 289 -16.95 -14.58 0.78
CA ILE A 289 -17.53 -14.45 2.13
C ILE A 289 -17.80 -12.99 2.49
N SER A 290 -16.98 -12.06 2.02
CA SER A 290 -17.15 -10.62 2.25
C SER A 290 -17.74 -9.87 1.06
N ALA A 291 -18.38 -10.55 0.10
CA ALA A 291 -18.88 -9.94 -1.15
C ALA A 291 -19.69 -8.63 -0.93
N ASP A 292 -20.57 -8.62 0.08
CA ASP A 292 -21.40 -7.45 0.39
C ASP A 292 -20.62 -6.24 0.94
N TRP A 293 -19.36 -6.45 1.35
CA TRP A 293 -18.44 -5.44 1.84
C TRP A 293 -17.51 -4.92 0.75
N VAL A 294 -17.24 -5.71 -0.29
CA VAL A 294 -16.24 -5.35 -1.31
C VAL A 294 -16.68 -4.12 -2.09
N ALA A 295 -15.81 -3.14 -2.16
CA ALA A 295 -15.90 -2.02 -3.10
C ALA A 295 -14.96 -2.29 -4.28
N LEU A 296 -15.54 -2.32 -5.48
CA LEU A 296 -14.82 -2.55 -6.73
C LEU A 296 -14.46 -1.20 -7.39
N THR A 297 -13.81 -1.25 -8.54
CA THR A 297 -13.46 -0.11 -9.42
C THR A 297 -12.56 0.99 -8.83
N THR A 298 -12.12 0.87 -7.58
CA THR A 298 -11.29 1.89 -6.94
C THR A 298 -10.14 1.27 -6.14
N THR A 299 -9.15 2.11 -5.84
CA THR A 299 -8.08 1.83 -4.87
C THR A 299 -8.15 2.86 -3.76
N LYS A 300 -7.46 2.59 -2.64
CA LYS A 300 -7.38 3.52 -1.51
C LYS A 300 -6.86 4.89 -1.92
N THR A 301 -5.77 4.92 -2.69
CA THR A 301 -5.19 6.15 -3.21
C THR A 301 -6.10 6.81 -4.25
N GLY A 302 -6.67 6.03 -5.17
CA GLY A 302 -7.59 6.56 -6.17
C GLY A 302 -8.81 7.25 -5.55
N ALA A 303 -9.29 6.78 -4.39
CA ALA A 303 -10.35 7.46 -3.64
C ALA A 303 -9.94 8.88 -3.22
N VAL A 304 -8.73 9.07 -2.68
CA VAL A 304 -8.22 10.39 -2.24
C VAL A 304 -8.11 11.38 -3.38
N TYR A 305 -7.51 10.95 -4.50
CA TYR A 305 -7.31 11.83 -5.66
C TYR A 305 -8.64 12.22 -6.33
N ARG A 306 -9.69 11.40 -6.18
CA ARG A 306 -11.03 11.67 -6.75
C ARG A 306 -11.97 12.46 -5.85
N LEU A 307 -11.61 12.76 -4.59
CA LEU A 307 -12.52 13.37 -3.60
C LEU A 307 -13.18 14.69 -4.03
N LYS A 308 -12.55 15.50 -4.90
CA LYS A 308 -13.04 16.84 -5.28
C LYS A 308 -13.20 17.09 -6.78
N GLY A 309 -13.44 16.04 -7.57
CA GLY A 309 -14.11 16.17 -8.87
C GLY A 309 -13.23 16.35 -10.11
N ASN A 310 -11.92 16.62 -10.00
CA ASN A 310 -11.00 16.45 -11.12
C ASN A 310 -10.29 15.10 -10.97
N PRO A 311 -10.82 14.00 -11.54
CA PRO A 311 -10.15 12.72 -11.49
C PRO A 311 -8.83 12.82 -12.29
N PRO A 312 -7.72 12.29 -11.76
CA PRO A 312 -6.50 12.13 -12.55
C PRO A 312 -6.74 11.18 -13.74
N GLN A 313 -5.85 11.25 -14.74
CA GLN A 313 -5.93 10.41 -15.95
C GLN A 313 -5.43 8.96 -15.74
N ALA A 314 -4.84 8.67 -14.57
CA ALA A 314 -4.16 7.41 -14.31
C ALA A 314 -5.07 6.16 -14.33
N HIS A 315 -4.51 5.03 -14.77
CA HIS A 315 -5.24 3.82 -15.20
C HIS A 315 -5.52 2.75 -14.10
N GLU A 316 -5.50 3.10 -12.81
CA GLU A 316 -5.62 2.13 -11.69
C GLU A 316 -6.89 1.25 -11.67
#